data_AF-A0AAI9TM55-F1
#
_entry.id   AF-A0AAI9TM55-F1
#
_cell.length_a   1.000
_cell.length_b   1.000
_cell.length_c   1.000
_cell.angle_alpha   90.00
_cell.angle_beta   90.00
_cell.angle_gamma   90.00
#
_symmetry.space_group_name_H-M   'P 1'
#
loop_
_entity.id
_entity.type
_entity.pdbx_description
1 polymer ?
#
loop_
_entity_poly.entity_id
_entity_poly.type
_entity_poly.pdbx_seq_one_letter_code
_entity_poly.pdbx_strand_id
1 'polypeptide(L)'
;MTLRLTSAPVSGIKKRKTSAPKPRPSPFAGHARRKPTSGGLKPPADLGSDDPLPDIGGTRFISKTAPVQNVLQAIQYIRDGMFEEIPTRAGMNSTRIAEVLNLRRSLPPLASVAHVHTLLEAPTQVEREIVEQIQTGRIRRLIIPGRGNDAAGLGDCLVLAEDWDKLVQESPALEQPVKEKFLDILRRIGTSSAISQGVFTTDEYRALLRAGFIVSSSSYTQGTLNIASLPNLPQMATSSASRSESISHSERPVQSAAQARAATLFLSLPNTGTYLRLLGSGRAHLLALLRRSASGEAPLGLLKDRWDGAVETEKSFHVAKRARGEFAGILPGKTRKWKELYGMHFRWVLEEALGAGLVEMFETGSVGPGIRCL
;
A
#
# COMPACT_ATOMS: atom_id res chain seq x y z
N MET A 1 -46.79 -15.17 50.82
CA MET A 1 -46.20 -15.07 52.17
C MET A 1 -44.82 -14.45 52.06
N THR A 2 -44.62 -13.33 52.74
CA THR A 2 -43.43 -12.46 52.70
C THR A 2 -42.28 -13.02 53.54
N LEU A 3 -41.11 -13.26 52.94
CA LEU A 3 -39.92 -13.71 53.67
C LEU A 3 -38.99 -12.52 53.95
N ARG A 4 -38.82 -12.24 55.25
CA ARG A 4 -38.00 -11.19 55.85
C ARG A 4 -36.50 -11.49 55.68
N LEU A 5 -35.76 -10.46 55.28
CA LEU A 5 -34.29 -10.39 55.35
C LEU A 5 -33.86 -10.07 56.79
N THR A 6 -32.91 -10.83 57.33
CA THR A 6 -32.18 -10.49 58.56
C THR A 6 -30.70 -10.36 58.25
N SER A 7 -30.10 -9.25 58.69
CA SER A 7 -28.67 -8.93 58.53
C SER A 7 -27.81 -9.65 59.58
N ALA A 8 -26.68 -10.22 59.16
CA ALA A 8 -25.67 -10.81 60.04
C ALA A 8 -24.66 -9.75 60.55
N PRO A 9 -24.08 -9.93 61.76
CA PRO A 9 -23.29 -8.90 62.45
C PRO A 9 -21.86 -8.75 61.90
N VAL A 10 -21.37 -7.50 61.92
CA VAL A 10 -20.02 -7.08 61.50
C VAL A 10 -18.98 -7.51 62.54
N SER A 11 -18.01 -8.33 62.15
CA SER A 11 -16.84 -8.68 62.96
C SER A 11 -15.73 -7.63 62.81
N GLY A 12 -15.52 -6.83 63.86
CA GLY A 12 -14.44 -5.85 63.94
C GLY A 12 -13.09 -6.50 64.24
N ILE A 13 -12.20 -6.57 63.25
CA ILE A 13 -10.81 -7.02 63.45
C ILE A 13 -9.90 -5.80 63.66
N LYS A 14 -9.50 -5.58 64.93
CA LYS A 14 -8.42 -4.66 65.31
C LYS A 14 -7.06 -5.27 64.92
N LYS A 15 -6.39 -4.74 63.89
CA LYS A 15 -5.01 -5.11 63.56
C LYS A 15 -4.03 -4.47 64.57
N ARG A 16 -3.32 -5.33 65.30
CA ARG A 16 -2.27 -4.99 66.27
C ARG A 16 -0.99 -4.58 65.52
N LYS A 17 -0.41 -3.42 65.83
CA LYS A 17 0.88 -2.94 65.29
C LYS A 17 2.03 -3.81 65.82
N THR A 18 2.67 -4.59 64.95
CA THR A 18 3.96 -5.24 65.20
C THR A 18 5.09 -4.38 64.60
N SER A 19 6.17 -4.24 65.35
CA SER A 19 7.37 -3.49 64.99
C SER A 19 8.14 -4.16 63.85
N ALA A 20 8.24 -3.48 62.71
CA ALA A 20 9.07 -3.91 61.58
C ALA A 20 10.57 -3.59 61.83
N PRO A 21 11.51 -4.43 61.35
CA PRO A 21 12.95 -4.19 61.49
C PRO A 21 13.41 -3.03 60.61
N LYS A 22 14.40 -2.26 61.10
CA LYS A 22 14.98 -1.06 60.46
C LYS A 22 15.51 -1.37 59.04
N PRO A 23 15.18 -0.58 58.01
CA PRO A 23 15.80 -0.71 56.69
C PRO A 23 17.25 -0.22 56.72
N ARG A 24 18.14 -0.94 56.03
CA ARG A 24 19.53 -0.55 55.80
C ARG A 24 19.59 0.71 54.92
N PRO A 25 20.44 1.70 55.21
CA PRO A 25 20.55 2.92 54.40
C PRO A 25 21.13 2.58 53.02
N SER A 26 20.57 3.19 51.97
CA SER A 26 21.07 3.06 50.60
C SER A 26 22.39 3.83 50.43
N PRO A 27 23.31 3.36 49.56
CA PRO A 27 24.61 4.00 49.38
C PRO A 27 24.54 5.36 48.65
N PHE A 28 23.35 5.78 48.21
CA PHE A 28 23.12 7.05 47.51
C PHE A 28 22.53 8.16 48.39
N ALA A 29 22.29 7.89 49.69
CA ALA A 29 21.71 8.87 50.61
C ALA A 29 22.66 10.05 50.95
N GLY A 30 23.95 9.95 50.62
CA GLY A 30 24.97 10.97 50.88
C GLY A 30 25.25 11.94 49.71
N HIS A 31 24.61 11.77 48.54
CA HIS A 31 24.84 12.72 47.45
C HIS A 31 24.09 14.03 47.66
N ALA A 32 24.82 15.13 47.71
CA ALA A 32 24.29 16.47 47.87
C ALA A 32 23.23 16.78 46.78
N ARG A 33 21.98 16.95 47.19
CA ARG A 33 20.91 17.49 46.32
C ARG A 33 21.21 18.95 46.02
N ARG A 34 21.84 19.23 44.89
CA ARG A 34 21.89 20.59 44.32
C ARG A 34 20.49 20.98 43.83
N LYS A 35 19.95 22.08 44.35
CA LYS A 35 18.76 22.74 43.79
C LYS A 35 19.07 23.18 42.35
N PRO A 36 18.12 23.05 41.40
CA PRO A 36 18.31 23.58 40.06
C PRO A 36 18.34 25.11 40.14
N THR A 37 19.52 25.68 39.95
CA THR A 37 19.66 27.11 39.68
C THR A 37 19.07 27.39 38.31
N SER A 38 18.10 28.29 38.24
CA SER A 38 17.59 28.91 37.02
C SER A 38 18.67 29.79 36.39
N GLY A 39 19.70 29.16 35.84
CA GLY A 39 20.61 29.79 34.89
C GLY A 39 20.04 29.54 33.50
N GLY A 40 19.69 30.61 32.79
CA GLY A 40 19.18 30.54 31.43
C GLY A 40 20.12 29.69 30.57
N LEU A 41 19.65 28.49 30.21
CA LEU A 41 20.25 27.76 29.11
C LEU A 41 20.01 28.63 27.87
N LYS A 42 21.10 29.07 27.25
CA LYS A 42 21.08 29.30 25.80
C LYS A 42 20.42 28.07 25.18
N PRO A 43 19.45 28.25 24.26
CA PRO A 43 18.84 27.09 23.61
C PRO A 43 19.97 26.20 23.10
N PRO A 44 19.90 24.87 23.34
CA PRO A 44 20.85 23.97 22.69
C PRO A 44 20.80 24.29 21.21
N ALA A 45 21.98 24.43 20.59
CA ALA A 45 22.10 24.63 19.17
C ALA A 45 21.15 23.64 18.47
N ASP A 46 20.27 24.21 17.66
CA ASP A 46 19.37 23.48 16.79
C ASP A 46 20.23 22.54 15.94
N LEU A 47 20.33 21.28 16.35
CA LEU A 47 20.97 20.21 15.59
C LEU A 47 19.96 19.53 14.67
N GLY A 48 18.81 20.16 14.42
CA GLY A 48 18.16 20.04 13.13
C GLY A 48 19.02 20.82 12.13
N SER A 49 19.92 20.15 11.44
CA SER A 49 20.47 20.76 10.22
C SER A 49 19.29 20.91 9.26
N ASP A 50 18.71 22.11 9.21
CA ASP A 50 17.74 22.53 8.18
C ASP A 50 18.40 22.63 6.79
N ASP A 51 19.70 22.36 6.71
CA ASP A 51 20.43 22.25 5.46
C ASP A 51 19.99 21.01 4.67
N PRO A 52 19.79 21.14 3.35
CA PRO A 52 19.56 20.01 2.45
C PRO A 52 20.62 18.91 2.63
N LEU A 53 20.23 17.65 2.40
CA LEU A 53 21.19 16.57 2.47
C LEU A 53 22.23 16.75 1.34
N PRO A 54 23.52 16.45 1.60
CA PRO A 54 24.50 16.47 0.52
C PRO A 54 24.08 15.50 -0.57
N ASP A 55 24.08 15.96 -1.82
CA ASP A 55 23.70 15.17 -2.98
C ASP A 55 24.93 14.86 -3.83
N ILE A 56 25.35 13.60 -3.79
CA ILE A 56 26.48 13.07 -4.58
C ILE A 56 25.96 12.44 -5.90
N GLY A 57 24.65 12.47 -6.13
CA GLY A 57 23.98 11.96 -7.32
C GLY A 57 23.07 10.75 -7.07
N GLY A 58 22.44 10.27 -8.13
CA GLY A 58 21.51 9.14 -8.08
C GLY A 58 22.16 7.84 -7.61
N THR A 59 21.43 7.08 -6.80
CA THR A 59 21.92 5.81 -6.23
C THR A 59 21.13 4.60 -6.75
N ARG A 60 21.84 3.49 -7.00
CA ARG A 60 21.24 2.20 -7.43
C ARG A 60 20.98 1.26 -6.25
N PHE A 61 20.72 1.83 -5.07
CA PHE A 61 20.64 1.08 -3.83
C PHE A 61 19.56 -0.02 -3.85
N ILE A 62 18.39 0.25 -4.44
CA ILE A 62 17.29 -0.74 -4.52
C ILE A 62 17.68 -1.91 -5.41
N SER A 63 18.05 -1.66 -6.67
CA SER A 63 18.38 -2.73 -7.63
C SER A 63 19.58 -3.58 -7.18
N LYS A 64 20.56 -2.97 -6.49
CA LYS A 64 21.72 -3.71 -5.92
C LYS A 64 21.37 -4.58 -4.72
N THR A 65 20.34 -4.22 -3.95
CA THR A 65 19.96 -4.95 -2.72
C THR A 65 18.77 -5.88 -2.92
N ALA A 66 18.06 -5.76 -4.03
CA ALA A 66 16.94 -6.63 -4.37
C ALA A 66 17.47 -8.03 -4.79
N PRO A 67 16.97 -9.13 -4.21
CA PRO A 67 17.42 -10.49 -4.52
C PRO A 67 16.73 -11.04 -5.79
N VAL A 68 16.64 -10.25 -6.85
CA VAL A 68 15.93 -10.61 -8.09
C VAL A 68 16.80 -10.36 -9.32
N GLN A 69 16.68 -11.22 -10.32
CA GLN A 69 17.46 -11.12 -11.56
C GLN A 69 16.61 -11.07 -12.83
N ASN A 70 15.34 -11.47 -12.74
CA ASN A 70 14.44 -11.56 -13.88
C ASN A 70 13.02 -11.08 -13.52
N VAL A 71 12.18 -10.86 -14.54
CA VAL A 71 10.83 -10.29 -14.38
C VAL A 71 9.93 -11.19 -13.54
N LEU A 72 10.02 -12.50 -13.72
CA LEU A 72 9.18 -13.46 -12.96
C LEU A 72 9.50 -13.41 -11.46
N GLN A 73 10.78 -13.41 -11.10
CA GLN A 73 11.23 -13.25 -9.72
C GLN A 73 10.85 -11.88 -9.16
N ALA A 74 10.93 -10.82 -9.96
CA ALA A 74 10.50 -9.49 -9.53
C ALA A 74 9.00 -9.46 -9.18
N ILE A 75 8.13 -10.06 -10.02
CA ILE A 75 6.69 -10.15 -9.75
C ILE A 75 6.43 -10.91 -8.44
N GLN A 76 7.10 -12.04 -8.23
CA GLN A 76 6.98 -12.83 -7.00
C GLN A 76 7.46 -12.05 -5.78
N TYR A 77 8.62 -11.41 -5.88
CA TYR A 77 9.19 -10.57 -4.82
C TYR A 77 8.26 -9.43 -4.42
N ILE A 78 7.67 -8.73 -5.41
CA ILE A 78 6.71 -7.65 -5.17
C ILE A 78 5.48 -8.19 -4.45
N ARG A 79 4.92 -9.31 -4.91
CA ARG A 79 3.73 -9.91 -4.30
C ARG A 79 3.98 -10.32 -2.85
N ASP A 80 5.06 -11.05 -2.61
CA ASP A 80 5.36 -11.66 -1.30
C ASP A 80 5.87 -10.62 -0.29
N GLY A 81 6.53 -9.56 -0.78
CA GLY A 81 7.10 -8.49 0.04
C GLY A 81 6.15 -7.34 0.41
N MET A 82 4.88 -7.38 0.00
CA MET A 82 3.94 -6.25 0.19
C MET A 82 3.66 -5.95 1.67
N PHE A 83 3.63 -6.97 2.52
CA PHE A 83 3.22 -6.86 3.91
C PHE A 83 4.23 -7.43 4.88
N GLU A 84 4.32 -6.82 6.05
CA GLU A 84 5.03 -7.39 7.19
C GLU A 84 4.21 -8.42 7.93
N GLU A 85 4.91 -9.38 8.52
CA GLU A 85 4.34 -10.32 9.47
C GLU A 85 3.72 -9.59 10.66
N ILE A 86 2.60 -10.13 11.16
CA ILE A 86 1.89 -9.54 12.29
C ILE A 86 2.74 -9.71 13.56
N PRO A 87 3.13 -8.63 14.25
CA PRO A 87 3.95 -8.75 15.44
C PRO A 87 3.23 -9.52 16.54
N THR A 88 3.97 -10.40 17.24
CA THR A 88 3.44 -11.18 18.37
C THR A 88 2.81 -10.31 19.46
N ARG A 89 3.33 -9.09 19.66
CA ARG A 89 2.78 -8.06 20.55
C ARG A 89 2.28 -6.85 19.78
N ALA A 90 1.45 -7.08 18.75
CA ALA A 90 0.90 -6.00 17.95
C ALA A 90 0.00 -5.04 18.75
N GLY A 91 -0.64 -5.50 19.83
CA GLY A 91 -1.65 -4.72 20.55
C GLY A 91 -2.95 -4.54 19.73
N MET A 92 -3.16 -5.39 18.73
CA MET A 92 -4.41 -5.50 17.96
C MET A 92 -5.31 -6.57 18.60
N ASN A 93 -6.62 -6.36 18.57
CA ASN A 93 -7.57 -7.39 18.96
C ASN A 93 -7.69 -8.47 17.86
N SER A 94 -8.30 -9.61 18.20
CA SER A 94 -8.47 -10.73 17.27
C SER A 94 -9.28 -10.36 16.02
N THR A 95 -10.31 -9.51 16.17
CA THR A 95 -11.12 -9.06 15.03
C THR A 95 -10.29 -8.25 14.05
N ARG A 96 -9.44 -7.33 14.53
CA ARG A 96 -8.56 -6.55 13.68
C ARG A 96 -7.50 -7.41 12.99
N ILE A 97 -6.96 -8.41 13.67
CA ILE A 97 -6.03 -9.38 13.08
C ILE A 97 -6.72 -10.15 11.94
N ALA A 98 -7.96 -10.61 12.15
CA ALA A 98 -8.74 -11.29 11.12
C ALA A 98 -9.04 -10.38 9.91
N GLU A 99 -9.41 -9.12 10.15
CA GLU A 99 -9.60 -8.12 9.07
C GLU A 99 -8.32 -7.94 8.23
N VAL A 100 -7.16 -7.82 8.88
CA VAL A 100 -5.87 -7.67 8.20
C VAL A 100 -5.58 -8.89 7.34
N LEU A 101 -5.73 -10.10 7.89
CA LEU A 101 -5.45 -11.34 7.17
C LEU A 101 -6.43 -11.56 6.00
N ASN A 102 -7.71 -11.26 6.21
CA ASN A 102 -8.73 -11.39 5.16
C ASN A 102 -8.51 -10.38 4.04
N LEU A 103 -8.18 -9.12 4.36
CA LEU A 103 -7.85 -8.13 3.34
C LEU A 103 -6.66 -8.61 2.52
N ARG A 104 -5.53 -8.96 3.17
CA ARG A 104 -4.30 -9.40 2.49
C ARG A 104 -4.56 -10.58 1.56
N ARG A 105 -5.35 -11.57 2.00
CA ARG A 105 -5.74 -12.72 1.17
C ARG A 105 -6.61 -12.34 -0.03
N SER A 106 -7.45 -11.32 0.12
CA SER A 106 -8.38 -10.89 -0.94
C SER A 106 -7.74 -10.02 -2.02
N LEU A 107 -6.52 -9.52 -1.81
CA LEU A 107 -5.85 -8.67 -2.78
C LEU A 107 -5.42 -9.47 -4.01
N PRO A 108 -5.55 -8.90 -5.22
CA PRO A 108 -5.11 -9.56 -6.43
C PRO A 108 -3.57 -9.65 -6.48
N PRO A 109 -3.02 -10.71 -7.09
CA PRO A 109 -1.58 -10.93 -7.26
C PRO A 109 -1.03 -10.05 -8.40
N LEU A 110 -1.07 -8.74 -8.21
CA LEU A 110 -0.60 -7.74 -9.18
C LEU A 110 0.77 -7.20 -8.78
N ALA A 111 1.60 -6.96 -9.79
CA ALA A 111 2.82 -6.16 -9.70
C ALA A 111 2.73 -5.01 -10.70
N SER A 112 3.05 -3.78 -10.28
CA SER A 112 3.11 -2.66 -11.23
C SER A 112 4.38 -2.78 -12.10
N VAL A 113 4.30 -2.37 -13.36
CA VAL A 113 5.48 -2.33 -14.24
C VAL A 113 6.53 -1.35 -13.70
N ALA A 114 6.08 -0.25 -13.12
CA ALA A 114 6.90 0.74 -12.43
C ALA A 114 7.76 0.10 -11.32
N HIS A 115 7.17 -0.74 -10.46
CA HIS A 115 7.90 -1.45 -9.40
C HIS A 115 8.94 -2.39 -9.98
N VAL A 116 8.61 -3.15 -11.03
CA VAL A 116 9.55 -4.07 -11.68
C VAL A 116 10.79 -3.32 -12.21
N HIS A 117 10.60 -2.17 -12.85
CA HIS A 117 11.71 -1.33 -13.33
C HIS A 117 12.57 -0.73 -12.22
N THR A 118 12.08 -0.63 -10.98
CA THR A 118 12.93 -0.22 -9.85
C THR A 118 13.84 -1.32 -9.36
N LEU A 119 13.39 -2.57 -9.46
CA LEU A 119 14.10 -3.73 -8.95
C LEU A 119 15.17 -4.21 -9.92
N LEU A 120 14.89 -4.16 -11.23
CA LEU A 120 15.77 -4.65 -12.28
C LEU A 120 16.53 -3.51 -12.96
N GLU A 121 17.82 -3.71 -13.24
CA GLU A 121 18.59 -2.77 -14.05
C GLU A 121 18.26 -2.91 -15.56
N ALA A 122 18.61 -1.91 -16.36
CA ALA A 122 18.42 -1.88 -17.81
C ALA A 122 16.94 -1.96 -18.27
N PRO A 123 16.16 -0.87 -18.17
CA PRO A 123 14.71 -0.87 -18.42
C PRO A 123 14.32 -1.37 -19.83
N THR A 124 15.17 -1.15 -20.84
CA THR A 124 14.94 -1.64 -22.21
C THR A 124 15.06 -3.17 -22.32
N GLN A 125 15.95 -3.78 -21.54
CA GLN A 125 16.07 -5.24 -21.47
C GLN A 125 14.89 -5.83 -20.71
N VAL A 126 14.48 -5.18 -19.61
CA VAL A 126 13.30 -5.58 -18.81
C VAL A 126 12.03 -5.56 -19.66
N GLU A 127 11.80 -4.51 -20.46
CA GLU A 127 10.64 -4.47 -21.37
C GLU A 127 10.67 -5.58 -22.43
N ARG A 128 11.86 -5.89 -22.99
CA ARG A 128 12.00 -7.02 -23.93
C ARG A 128 11.65 -8.34 -23.27
N GLU A 129 12.12 -8.55 -22.05
CA GLU A 129 11.79 -9.74 -21.27
C GLU A 129 10.30 -9.80 -20.94
N ILE A 130 9.66 -8.70 -20.52
CA ILE A 130 8.22 -8.62 -20.29
C ILE A 130 7.46 -9.05 -21.55
N VAL A 131 7.82 -8.52 -22.72
CA VAL A 131 7.19 -8.87 -23.99
C VAL A 131 7.37 -10.35 -24.32
N GLU A 132 8.57 -10.90 -24.12
CA GLU A 132 8.84 -12.33 -24.33
C GLU A 132 8.00 -13.21 -23.39
N GLN A 133 7.90 -12.85 -22.10
CA GLN A 133 7.09 -13.58 -21.13
C GLN A 133 5.58 -13.49 -21.41
N ILE A 134 5.13 -12.38 -21.99
CA ILE A 134 3.75 -12.21 -22.47
C ILE A 134 3.51 -13.08 -23.71
N GLN A 135 4.44 -13.12 -24.66
CA GLN A 135 4.33 -13.93 -25.89
C GLN A 135 4.35 -15.44 -25.58
N THR A 136 5.16 -15.87 -24.61
CA THR A 136 5.19 -17.26 -24.12
C THR A 136 3.99 -17.61 -23.23
N GLY A 137 3.13 -16.63 -22.91
CA GLY A 137 1.92 -16.83 -22.12
C GLY A 137 2.15 -17.04 -20.63
N ARG A 138 3.35 -16.74 -20.11
CA ARG A 138 3.68 -16.86 -18.68
C ARG A 138 3.20 -15.66 -17.86
N ILE A 139 3.16 -14.49 -18.47
CA ILE A 139 2.70 -13.23 -17.86
C ILE A 139 1.54 -12.66 -18.66
N ARG A 140 0.61 -12.01 -17.98
CA ARG A 140 -0.42 -11.17 -18.62
C ARG A 140 -0.25 -9.72 -18.17
N ARG A 141 -0.40 -8.81 -19.12
CA ARG A 141 -0.38 -7.36 -18.92
C ARG A 141 -1.80 -6.82 -18.83
N LEU A 142 -2.06 -6.03 -17.79
CA LEU A 142 -3.36 -5.49 -17.44
C LEU A 142 -3.31 -3.97 -17.49
N ILE A 143 -4.20 -3.40 -18.31
CA ILE A 143 -4.38 -1.95 -18.40
C ILE A 143 -5.54 -1.55 -17.49
N ILE A 144 -5.26 -0.65 -16.55
CA ILE A 144 -6.25 -0.14 -15.60
C ILE A 144 -6.87 1.14 -16.20
N PRO A 145 -8.15 1.09 -16.64
CA PRO A 145 -8.78 2.22 -17.33
C PRO A 145 -8.92 3.44 -16.40
N GLY A 146 -8.80 4.64 -16.98
CA GLY A 146 -8.92 5.91 -16.25
C GLY A 146 -7.73 6.26 -15.35
N ARG A 147 -6.64 5.48 -15.38
CA ARG A 147 -5.42 5.73 -14.60
C ARG A 147 -4.21 6.20 -15.42
N GLY A 148 -4.37 6.38 -16.73
CA GLY A 148 -3.41 7.05 -17.63
C GLY A 148 -2.00 6.42 -17.68
N ASN A 149 -1.18 6.97 -18.57
CA ASN A 149 0.29 6.83 -18.54
C ASN A 149 0.94 8.03 -17.79
N ASP A 150 0.13 8.79 -17.05
CA ASP A 150 0.61 9.96 -16.31
C ASP A 150 1.60 9.53 -15.23
N ALA A 151 2.41 10.50 -14.77
CA ALA A 151 3.50 10.39 -13.79
C ALA A 151 3.13 9.76 -12.41
N ALA A 152 1.97 9.13 -12.28
CA ALA A 152 1.63 8.23 -11.18
C ALA A 152 1.77 6.74 -11.55
N GLY A 153 2.06 6.36 -12.80
CA GLY A 153 2.56 5.03 -13.21
C GLY A 153 1.67 3.82 -12.90
N LEU A 154 0.37 4.03 -12.63
CA LEU A 154 -0.55 2.99 -12.12
C LEU A 154 -1.44 2.37 -13.20
N GLY A 155 -1.28 2.77 -14.46
CA GLY A 155 -2.09 2.29 -15.57
C GLY A 155 -1.79 0.85 -15.97
N ASP A 156 -0.66 0.29 -15.55
CA ASP A 156 -0.11 -0.92 -16.13
C ASP A 156 0.43 -1.90 -15.08
N CYS A 157 -0.11 -3.10 -15.08
CA CYS A 157 0.19 -4.14 -14.11
C CYS A 157 0.46 -5.48 -14.79
N LEU A 158 1.30 -6.29 -14.16
CA LEU A 158 1.65 -7.64 -14.56
C LEU A 158 1.08 -8.63 -13.55
N VAL A 159 0.70 -9.80 -14.06
CA VAL A 159 0.26 -10.94 -13.25
C VAL A 159 0.72 -12.24 -13.93
N LEU A 160 1.10 -13.23 -13.13
CA LEU A 160 1.45 -14.55 -13.62
C LEU A 160 0.19 -15.26 -14.16
N ALA A 161 0.30 -15.89 -15.32
CA ALA A 161 -0.83 -16.60 -15.93
C ALA A 161 -1.35 -17.71 -15.00
N GLU A 162 -0.46 -18.41 -14.29
CA GLU A 162 -0.84 -19.44 -13.32
C GLU A 162 -1.66 -18.89 -12.15
N ASP A 163 -1.31 -17.71 -11.64
CA ASP A 163 -2.04 -17.07 -10.55
C ASP A 163 -3.42 -16.59 -11.01
N TRP A 164 -3.51 -16.10 -12.25
CA TRP A 164 -4.79 -15.77 -12.86
C TRP A 164 -5.69 -17.00 -12.99
N ASP A 165 -5.15 -18.07 -13.56
CA ASP A 165 -5.89 -19.31 -13.78
C ASP A 165 -6.43 -19.86 -12.44
N LYS A 166 -5.60 -19.86 -11.39
CA LYS A 166 -6.02 -20.21 -10.03
C LYS A 166 -7.15 -19.32 -9.52
N LEU A 167 -7.07 -18.00 -9.68
CA LEU A 167 -8.12 -17.08 -9.25
C LEU A 167 -9.47 -17.34 -9.94
N VAL A 168 -9.45 -17.65 -11.24
CA VAL A 168 -10.68 -17.98 -11.98
C VAL A 168 -11.26 -19.31 -11.49
N GLN A 169 -10.41 -20.33 -11.31
CA GLN A 169 -10.84 -21.65 -10.86
C GLN A 169 -11.39 -21.63 -9.43
N GLU A 170 -10.75 -20.91 -8.51
CA GLU A 170 -11.16 -20.79 -7.11
C GLU A 170 -12.36 -19.85 -6.90
N SER A 171 -12.77 -19.08 -7.92
CA SER A 171 -13.87 -18.14 -7.79
C SER A 171 -15.21 -18.86 -7.53
N PRO A 172 -15.89 -18.61 -6.39
CA PRO A 172 -17.21 -19.18 -6.13
C PRO A 172 -18.32 -18.47 -6.89
N ALA A 173 -18.06 -17.29 -7.46
CA ALA A 173 -19.04 -16.45 -8.13
C ALA A 173 -19.27 -16.83 -9.60
N LEU A 174 -18.44 -17.73 -10.15
CA LEU A 174 -18.54 -18.20 -11.53
C LEU A 174 -18.91 -19.68 -11.56
N GLU A 175 -19.78 -20.04 -12.49
CA GLU A 175 -20.08 -21.43 -12.78
C GLU A 175 -18.95 -22.07 -13.59
N GLN A 176 -18.76 -23.38 -13.43
CA GLN A 176 -17.71 -24.14 -14.12
C GLN A 176 -17.65 -23.93 -15.66
N PRO A 177 -18.76 -23.96 -16.42
CA PRO A 177 -18.70 -23.71 -17.86
C PRO A 177 -18.21 -22.31 -18.21
N VAL A 178 -18.54 -21.30 -17.40
CA VAL A 178 -18.08 -19.92 -17.61
C VAL A 178 -16.59 -19.79 -17.32
N LYS A 179 -16.08 -20.48 -16.30
CA LYS A 179 -14.65 -20.53 -15.98
C LYS A 179 -13.84 -21.11 -17.14
N GLU A 180 -14.22 -22.29 -17.62
CA GLU A 180 -13.53 -22.98 -18.72
C GLU A 180 -13.53 -22.12 -19.99
N LYS A 181 -14.70 -21.61 -20.36
CA LYS A 181 -14.86 -20.70 -21.50
C LYS A 181 -13.98 -19.45 -21.36
N PHE A 182 -13.97 -18.83 -20.18
CA PHE A 182 -13.16 -17.64 -19.93
C PHE A 182 -11.66 -17.91 -20.05
N LEU A 183 -11.16 -19.01 -19.50
CA LEU A 183 -9.74 -19.40 -19.60
C LEU A 183 -9.33 -19.70 -21.05
N ASP A 184 -10.18 -20.38 -21.81
CA ASP A 184 -9.92 -20.66 -23.23
C ASP A 184 -9.84 -19.36 -24.05
N ILE A 185 -10.71 -18.40 -23.75
CA ILE A 185 -10.69 -17.08 -24.37
C ILE A 185 -9.42 -16.32 -23.98
N LEU A 186 -9.00 -16.36 -22.71
CA LEU A 186 -7.75 -15.75 -22.26
C LEU A 186 -6.53 -16.33 -22.99
N ARG A 187 -6.52 -17.64 -23.28
CA ARG A 187 -5.46 -18.27 -24.08
C ARG A 187 -5.46 -17.80 -25.54
N ARG A 188 -6.64 -17.59 -26.13
CA ARG A 188 -6.81 -17.15 -27.54
C ARG A 188 -6.54 -15.67 -27.76
N ILE A 189 -6.94 -14.81 -26.82
CA ILE A 189 -6.78 -13.35 -26.91
C ILE A 189 -5.30 -12.94 -26.81
N GLY A 190 -4.44 -13.82 -26.27
CA GLY A 190 -3.00 -13.61 -26.20
C GLY A 190 -2.65 -12.39 -25.35
N THR A 191 -2.14 -11.34 -26.01
CA THR A 191 -1.57 -10.15 -25.37
C THR A 191 -2.56 -8.99 -25.19
N SER A 192 -3.78 -9.10 -25.72
CA SER A 192 -4.78 -8.03 -25.62
C SER A 192 -5.44 -7.99 -24.24
N SER A 193 -5.50 -6.79 -23.64
CA SER A 193 -6.20 -6.54 -22.37
C SER A 193 -7.69 -6.21 -22.55
N ALA A 194 -8.16 -6.07 -23.80
CA ALA A 194 -9.56 -5.79 -24.13
C ALA A 194 -10.27 -7.04 -24.66
N ILE A 195 -11.54 -7.21 -24.28
CA ILE A 195 -12.38 -8.32 -24.74
C ILE A 195 -13.33 -7.82 -25.83
N SER A 196 -13.36 -8.52 -26.96
CA SER A 196 -14.33 -8.26 -28.03
C SER A 196 -15.75 -8.53 -27.56
N GLN A 197 -16.70 -7.72 -28.02
CA GLN A 197 -18.11 -7.93 -27.71
C GLN A 197 -18.66 -9.10 -28.54
N GLY A 198 -19.42 -9.99 -27.88
CA GLY A 198 -20.05 -11.16 -28.51
C GLY A 198 -19.37 -12.50 -28.25
N VAL A 199 -18.25 -12.50 -27.51
CA VAL A 199 -17.59 -13.76 -27.12
C VAL A 199 -18.34 -14.46 -25.99
N PHE A 200 -18.97 -13.68 -25.12
CA PHE A 200 -19.82 -14.16 -24.03
C PHE A 200 -21.28 -13.81 -24.24
N THR A 201 -22.19 -14.57 -23.62
CA THR A 201 -23.60 -14.20 -23.51
C THR A 201 -23.76 -13.03 -22.53
N THR A 202 -24.91 -12.36 -22.57
CA THR A 202 -25.17 -11.23 -21.68
C THR A 202 -25.09 -11.63 -20.19
N ASP A 203 -25.54 -12.84 -19.84
CA ASP A 203 -25.51 -13.32 -18.46
C ASP A 203 -24.10 -13.73 -18.02
N GLU A 204 -23.31 -14.31 -18.92
CA GLU A 204 -21.88 -14.58 -18.69
C GLU A 204 -21.10 -13.28 -18.47
N TYR A 205 -21.33 -12.23 -19.29
CA TYR A 205 -20.72 -10.93 -19.06
C TYR A 205 -21.10 -10.34 -17.70
N ARG A 206 -22.37 -10.44 -17.30
CA ARG A 206 -22.83 -9.97 -15.97
C ARG A 206 -22.15 -10.75 -14.84
N ALA A 207 -21.99 -12.06 -14.99
CA ALA A 207 -21.30 -12.89 -14.01
C ALA A 207 -19.82 -12.48 -13.88
N LEU A 208 -19.12 -12.32 -15.01
CA LEU A 208 -17.71 -11.89 -15.04
C LEU A 208 -17.50 -10.47 -14.48
N LEU A 209 -18.41 -9.54 -14.79
CA LEU A 209 -18.42 -8.18 -14.22
C LEU A 209 -18.62 -8.22 -12.70
N ARG A 210 -19.59 -9.00 -12.20
CA ARG A 210 -19.86 -9.12 -10.75
C ARG A 210 -18.72 -9.81 -10.00
N ALA A 211 -18.09 -10.80 -10.63
CA ALA A 211 -16.92 -11.48 -10.09
C ALA A 211 -15.66 -10.60 -10.15
N GLY A 212 -15.66 -9.52 -10.94
CA GLY A 212 -14.56 -8.56 -11.04
C GLY A 212 -13.45 -8.96 -12.02
N PHE A 213 -13.72 -9.88 -12.95
CA PHE A 213 -12.77 -10.30 -13.98
C PHE A 213 -12.81 -9.41 -15.24
N ILE A 214 -13.84 -8.57 -15.35
CA ILE A 214 -14.01 -7.60 -16.43
C ILE A 214 -14.47 -6.28 -15.82
N VAL A 215 -14.07 -5.15 -16.42
CA VAL A 215 -14.58 -3.80 -16.11
C VAL A 215 -14.99 -3.10 -17.40
N SER A 216 -16.04 -2.27 -17.31
CA SER A 216 -16.47 -1.40 -18.40
C SER A 216 -15.82 -0.02 -18.29
N SER A 217 -15.29 0.50 -19.39
CA SER A 217 -14.67 1.84 -19.44
C SER A 217 -15.65 3.01 -19.43
N SER A 218 -16.95 2.76 -19.56
CA SER A 218 -17.98 3.80 -19.64
C SER A 218 -18.24 4.60 -18.36
N SER A 219 -17.54 4.31 -17.25
CA SER A 219 -17.82 4.90 -15.93
C SER A 219 -16.70 5.79 -15.37
N TYR A 220 -15.61 6.02 -16.11
CA TYR A 220 -14.43 6.76 -15.59
C TYR A 220 -14.00 7.98 -16.42
N THR A 221 -14.76 8.41 -17.42
CA THR A 221 -14.43 9.61 -18.21
C THR A 221 -14.94 10.89 -17.53
N GLN A 222 -14.32 11.28 -16.41
CA GLN A 222 -14.26 12.70 -16.00
C GLN A 222 -12.86 13.31 -16.15
N GLY A 223 -11.87 12.53 -16.60
CA GLY A 223 -10.59 13.04 -17.09
C GLY A 223 -10.53 12.85 -18.60
N THR A 224 -10.46 13.95 -19.34
CA THR A 224 -10.16 13.98 -20.77
C THR A 224 -8.82 13.28 -21.03
N LEU A 225 -8.82 12.04 -21.51
CA LEU A 225 -7.64 11.39 -22.05
C LEU A 225 -7.76 11.34 -23.57
N ASN A 226 -6.84 12.01 -24.24
CA ASN A 226 -6.64 11.92 -25.68
C ASN A 226 -6.40 10.45 -26.05
N ILE A 227 -7.31 9.92 -26.85
CA ILE A 227 -7.28 8.60 -27.47
C ILE A 227 -6.18 8.61 -28.53
N ALA A 228 -4.93 8.45 -28.11
CA ALA A 228 -3.78 8.43 -29.01
C ALA A 228 -2.76 7.39 -28.57
N SER A 229 -3.19 6.13 -28.36
CA SER A 229 -2.31 4.94 -28.29
C SER A 229 -3.16 3.66 -28.14
N LEU A 230 -4.02 3.36 -29.11
CA LEU A 230 -4.54 2.00 -29.30
C LEU A 230 -4.11 1.54 -30.70
N PRO A 231 -3.50 0.36 -30.86
CA PRO A 231 -3.26 -0.19 -32.19
C PRO A 231 -4.59 -0.51 -32.87
N ASN A 232 -4.82 0.09 -34.04
CA ASN A 232 -5.86 -0.13 -35.05
C ASN A 232 -7.13 -0.91 -34.61
N LEU A 233 -8.16 -0.16 -34.22
CA LEU A 233 -9.56 -0.59 -34.33
C LEU A 233 -10.24 0.28 -35.41
N PRO A 234 -11.17 -0.27 -36.23
CA PRO A 234 -11.85 0.50 -37.26
C PRO A 234 -12.67 1.64 -36.63
N GLN A 235 -12.33 2.87 -37.00
CA GLN A 235 -13.08 4.08 -36.66
C GLN A 235 -14.47 4.02 -37.29
N MET A 236 -15.50 3.70 -36.49
CA MET A 236 -16.87 4.08 -36.84
C MET A 236 -17.14 5.49 -36.31
N ALA A 237 -17.23 6.43 -37.26
CA ALA A 237 -17.64 7.80 -37.03
C ALA A 237 -19.08 7.85 -36.53
N THR A 238 -19.31 8.54 -35.42
CA THR A 238 -20.60 9.20 -35.16
C THR A 238 -20.32 10.62 -34.71
N SER A 239 -20.39 11.53 -35.67
CA SER A 239 -20.54 12.97 -35.48
C SER A 239 -21.79 13.26 -34.65
N SER A 240 -21.66 14.09 -33.61
CA SER A 240 -22.78 14.92 -33.13
C SER A 240 -22.25 16.18 -32.45
N ALA A 241 -22.54 17.31 -33.09
CA ALA A 241 -22.37 18.66 -32.57
C ALA A 241 -23.63 19.05 -31.78
N SER A 242 -23.48 19.76 -30.67
CA SER A 242 -24.12 21.06 -30.42
C SER A 242 -24.03 21.48 -28.95
N ARG A 243 -24.09 22.80 -28.77
CA ARG A 243 -23.85 23.62 -27.59
C ARG A 243 -25.07 23.66 -26.65
N SER A 244 -24.86 23.86 -25.35
CA SER A 244 -25.44 24.97 -24.55
C SER A 244 -25.22 24.73 -23.06
N GLU A 245 -24.87 25.80 -22.34
CA GLU A 245 -24.90 25.91 -20.89
C GLU A 245 -26.34 25.76 -20.35
N SER A 246 -26.50 25.11 -19.19
CA SER A 246 -27.17 25.64 -17.99
C SER A 246 -27.55 24.54 -16.99
N ILE A 247 -27.55 24.95 -15.72
CA ILE A 247 -27.73 24.19 -14.49
C ILE A 247 -29.19 23.81 -14.28
N SER A 248 -29.50 22.54 -14.04
CA SER A 248 -30.59 22.13 -13.16
C SER A 248 -30.55 20.63 -12.81
N HIS A 249 -30.83 20.34 -11.54
CA HIS A 249 -31.10 19.03 -10.96
C HIS A 249 -31.95 18.11 -11.85
N SER A 250 -31.49 16.88 -12.11
CA SER A 250 -32.36 15.71 -12.24
C SER A 250 -31.59 14.39 -12.17
N GLU A 251 -32.14 13.48 -11.39
CA GLU A 251 -32.22 12.02 -11.58
C GLU A 251 -31.08 11.31 -12.32
N ARG A 252 -30.44 10.36 -11.62
CA ARG A 252 -29.52 9.38 -12.19
C ARG A 252 -30.17 8.72 -13.42
N PRO A 253 -29.61 8.89 -14.63
CA PRO A 253 -30.17 8.21 -15.79
C PRO A 253 -29.91 6.71 -15.64
N VAL A 254 -30.99 5.93 -15.67
CA VAL A 254 -30.95 4.48 -15.81
C VAL A 254 -30.18 4.20 -17.09
N GLN A 255 -28.97 3.65 -16.97
CA GLN A 255 -28.13 3.29 -18.11
C GLN A 255 -28.89 2.32 -19.01
N SER A 256 -29.25 2.76 -20.21
CA SER A 256 -29.89 1.89 -21.20
C SER A 256 -28.93 0.77 -21.60
N ALA A 257 -29.45 -0.45 -21.76
CA ALA A 257 -28.70 -1.60 -22.24
C ALA A 257 -27.96 -1.33 -23.57
N ALA A 258 -28.38 -0.33 -24.34
CA ALA A 258 -27.69 0.12 -25.56
C ALA A 258 -26.37 0.88 -25.27
N GLN A 259 -26.28 1.67 -24.20
CA GLN A 259 -25.03 2.35 -23.80
C GLN A 259 -24.02 1.36 -23.20
N ALA A 260 -24.49 0.31 -22.52
CA ALA A 260 -23.64 -0.80 -22.09
C ALA A 260 -23.04 -1.58 -23.29
N ARG A 261 -23.75 -1.64 -24.43
CA ARG A 261 -23.26 -2.24 -25.67
C ARG A 261 -22.22 -1.39 -26.41
N ALA A 262 -22.09 -0.10 -26.14
CA ALA A 262 -21.03 0.73 -26.75
C ALA A 262 -19.73 0.75 -25.92
N ALA A 263 -19.74 0.20 -24.71
CA ALA A 263 -18.62 0.30 -23.80
C ALA A 263 -17.57 -0.79 -24.09
N THR A 264 -16.32 -0.35 -24.23
CA THR A 264 -15.17 -1.26 -24.31
C THR A 264 -14.98 -1.96 -22.95
N LEU A 265 -14.87 -3.29 -23.00
CA LEU A 265 -14.67 -4.14 -21.82
C LEU A 265 -13.19 -4.50 -21.69
N PHE A 266 -12.65 -4.26 -20.50
CA PHE A 266 -11.25 -4.53 -20.16
C PHE A 266 -11.16 -5.67 -19.16
N LEU A 267 -10.12 -6.48 -19.29
CA LEU A 267 -9.77 -7.49 -18.31
C LEU A 267 -9.38 -6.83 -16.98
N SER A 268 -9.77 -7.46 -15.87
CA SER A 268 -9.40 -7.04 -14.53
C SER A 268 -9.28 -8.25 -13.61
N LEU A 269 -8.77 -8.02 -12.40
CA LEU A 269 -8.81 -9.01 -11.33
C LEU A 269 -9.78 -8.57 -10.21
N PRO A 270 -10.39 -9.53 -9.50
CA PRO A 270 -11.17 -9.23 -8.31
C PRO A 270 -10.38 -8.36 -7.34
N ASN A 271 -11.06 -7.42 -6.67
CA ASN A 271 -10.47 -6.51 -5.68
C ASN A 271 -9.34 -5.58 -6.17
N THR A 272 -9.16 -5.42 -7.50
CA THR A 272 -8.19 -4.45 -8.06
C THR A 272 -8.40 -3.04 -7.50
N GLY A 273 -9.65 -2.57 -7.37
CA GLY A 273 -9.93 -1.25 -6.79
C GLY A 273 -9.49 -1.09 -5.33
N THR A 274 -9.56 -2.16 -4.54
CA THR A 274 -9.09 -2.18 -3.14
C THR A 274 -7.57 -2.11 -3.08
N TYR A 275 -6.89 -2.88 -3.93
CA TYR A 275 -5.44 -2.82 -4.10
C TYR A 275 -4.97 -1.41 -4.45
N LEU A 276 -5.56 -0.79 -5.47
CA LEU A 276 -5.20 0.57 -5.91
C LEU A 276 -5.44 1.62 -4.82
N ARG A 277 -6.51 1.48 -4.02
CA ARG A 277 -6.77 2.39 -2.90
C ARG A 277 -5.72 2.26 -1.80
N LEU A 278 -5.36 1.03 -1.46
CA LEU A 278 -4.31 0.74 -0.47
C LEU A 278 -2.96 1.31 -0.93
N LEU A 279 -2.63 1.11 -2.20
CA LEU A 279 -1.44 1.63 -2.86
C LEU A 279 -1.38 3.16 -2.84
N GLY A 280 -2.47 3.81 -3.25
CA GLY A 280 -2.60 5.27 -3.19
C GLY A 280 -2.46 5.81 -1.76
N SER A 281 -3.04 5.12 -0.78
CA SER A 281 -2.94 5.49 0.64
C SER A 281 -1.51 5.35 1.17
N GLY A 282 -0.79 4.30 0.75
CA GLY A 282 0.61 4.08 1.09
C GLY A 282 1.51 5.18 0.55
N ARG A 283 1.42 5.48 -0.75
CA ARG A 283 2.17 6.54 -1.42
C ARG A 283 1.88 7.91 -0.80
N ALA A 284 0.61 8.23 -0.56
CA ALA A 284 0.22 9.49 0.09
C ALA A 284 0.81 9.60 1.50
N HIS A 285 0.85 8.50 2.26
CA HIS A 285 1.47 8.49 3.58
C HIS A 285 2.98 8.72 3.50
N LEU A 286 3.68 8.06 2.57
CA LEU A 286 5.12 8.22 2.37
C LEU A 286 5.47 9.67 2.05
N LEU A 287 4.77 10.28 1.08
CA LEU A 287 4.95 11.68 0.71
C LEU A 287 4.63 12.62 1.87
N ALA A 288 3.61 12.32 2.68
CA ALA A 288 3.31 13.11 3.88
C ALA A 288 4.43 13.02 4.94
N LEU A 289 5.15 11.90 5.04
CA LEU A 289 6.30 11.78 5.94
C LEU A 289 7.53 12.54 5.45
N LEU A 290 7.74 12.60 4.13
CA LEU A 290 8.80 13.40 3.52
C LEU A 290 8.51 14.90 3.64
N ARG A 291 7.27 15.34 3.37
CA ARG A 291 6.88 16.76 3.53
C ARG A 291 6.93 17.29 4.97
N ARG A 292 7.17 16.41 5.95
CA ARG A 292 7.41 16.82 7.34
C ARG A 292 8.85 17.28 7.58
N SER A 293 9.82 16.93 6.73
CA SER A 293 11.14 17.56 6.80
C SER A 293 11.11 18.91 6.07
N ALA A 294 11.91 19.86 6.56
CA ALA A 294 11.94 21.24 6.05
C ALA A 294 12.31 21.30 4.55
N SER A 295 13.24 20.46 4.11
CA SER A 295 13.70 20.37 2.73
C SER A 295 12.88 19.42 1.85
N GLY A 296 11.90 18.69 2.41
CA GLY A 296 11.21 17.61 1.70
C GLY A 296 12.08 16.37 1.43
N GLU A 297 13.24 16.30 2.07
CA GLU A 297 14.22 15.22 1.97
C GLU A 297 14.43 14.55 3.33
N ALA A 298 14.73 13.25 3.34
CA ALA A 298 15.07 12.53 4.57
C ALA A 298 16.02 11.36 4.30
N PRO A 299 16.93 11.02 5.25
CA PRO A 299 17.67 9.76 5.18
C PRO A 299 16.72 8.56 5.20
N LEU A 300 17.03 7.53 4.42
CA LEU A 300 16.23 6.30 4.29
C LEU A 300 15.88 5.69 5.66
N GLY A 301 16.85 5.60 6.56
CA GLY A 301 16.67 5.03 7.89
C GLY A 301 15.69 5.84 8.75
N LEU A 302 15.76 7.17 8.69
CA LEU A 302 14.85 8.05 9.41
C LEU A 302 13.42 7.94 8.87
N LEU A 303 13.28 7.89 7.55
CA LEU A 303 11.97 7.76 6.90
C LEU A 303 11.31 6.42 7.25
N LYS A 304 12.09 5.33 7.29
CA LYS A 304 11.64 4.02 7.77
C LYS A 304 11.14 4.08 9.21
N ASP A 305 11.92 4.68 10.11
CA ASP A 305 11.54 4.84 11.51
C ASP A 305 10.22 5.61 11.65
N ARG A 306 10.04 6.68 10.88
CA ARG A 306 8.77 7.45 10.84
C ARG A 306 7.60 6.61 10.32
N TRP A 307 7.83 5.78 9.30
CA TRP A 307 6.82 4.85 8.75
C TRP A 307 6.37 3.81 9.79
N ASP A 308 7.31 3.30 10.57
CA ASP A 308 7.06 2.31 11.63
C ASP A 308 6.40 2.93 12.88
N GLY A 309 6.14 4.24 12.87
CA GLY A 309 5.47 4.96 13.96
C GLY A 309 6.41 5.34 15.10
N ALA A 310 7.72 5.42 14.85
CA ALA A 310 8.64 6.04 15.80
C ALA A 310 8.29 7.53 15.94
N VAL A 311 8.06 7.95 17.18
CA VAL A 311 7.82 9.35 17.52
C VAL A 311 9.18 10.01 17.73
N GLU A 312 9.47 11.04 16.95
CA GLU A 312 10.57 11.98 17.18
C GLU A 312 10.30 12.78 18.46
N THR A 313 10.48 12.13 19.61
CA THR A 313 10.64 12.83 20.86
C THR A 313 12.10 12.68 21.23
N GLU A 314 12.82 13.78 21.37
CA GLU A 314 14.25 13.87 21.79
C GLU A 314 14.52 13.33 23.20
N LYS A 315 13.58 12.55 23.75
CA LYS A 315 13.72 11.93 25.06
C LYS A 315 14.68 10.76 24.92
N SER A 316 15.89 10.95 25.43
CA SER A 316 17.01 9.98 25.50
C SER A 316 16.62 8.55 25.91
N PHE A 317 15.53 8.40 26.66
CA PHE A 317 14.97 7.11 27.05
C PHE A 317 14.48 6.24 25.88
N HIS A 318 13.94 6.83 24.80
CA HIS A 318 13.47 6.07 23.64
C HIS A 318 14.62 5.49 22.82
N VAL A 319 15.72 6.23 22.72
CA VAL A 319 16.96 5.79 22.08
C VAL A 319 17.61 4.65 22.88
N ALA A 320 17.68 4.79 24.21
CA ALA A 320 18.24 3.76 25.09
C ALA A 320 17.41 2.46 25.11
N LYS A 321 16.08 2.56 25.02
CA LYS A 321 15.19 1.38 24.86
C LYS A 321 15.40 0.68 23.52
N ARG A 322 15.50 1.44 22.43
CA ARG A 322 15.80 0.90 21.09
C ARG A 322 17.16 0.18 21.06
N ALA A 323 18.19 0.74 21.69
CA ALA A 323 19.51 0.10 21.81
C ALA A 323 19.50 -1.21 22.61
N ARG A 324 18.50 -1.43 23.47
CA ARG A 324 18.28 -2.67 24.22
C ARG A 324 17.32 -3.66 23.54
N GLY A 325 16.85 -3.36 22.33
CA GLY A 325 15.81 -4.15 21.66
C GLY A 325 14.43 -4.04 22.29
N GLU A 326 14.21 -3.09 23.20
CA GLU A 326 12.93 -2.84 23.85
C GLU A 326 12.08 -1.88 23.00
N PHE A 327 10.80 -2.22 22.81
CA PHE A 327 9.89 -1.38 22.03
C PHE A 327 9.66 -0.03 22.71
N ALA A 328 10.20 1.03 22.12
CA ALA A 328 10.08 2.40 22.59
C ALA A 328 9.02 3.22 21.83
N GLY A 329 8.33 2.63 20.84
CA GLY A 329 7.38 3.32 19.97
C GLY A 329 5.93 3.27 20.46
N ILE A 330 5.03 3.83 19.63
CA ILE A 330 3.58 3.59 19.72
C ILE A 330 3.33 2.13 19.36
N LEU A 331 2.58 1.36 20.16
CA LEU A 331 2.29 -0.06 19.87
C LEU A 331 1.92 -0.28 18.40
N PRO A 332 2.43 -1.31 17.71
CA PRO A 332 2.25 -1.46 16.26
C PRO A 332 0.80 -1.28 15.80
N GLY A 333 -0.17 -1.88 16.50
CA GLY A 333 -1.60 -1.79 16.21
C GLY A 333 -2.22 -0.40 16.35
N LYS A 334 -1.52 0.57 16.95
CA LYS A 334 -1.92 1.98 17.05
C LYS A 334 -1.26 2.86 15.99
N THR A 335 -0.29 2.34 15.23
CA THR A 335 0.36 3.08 14.15
C THR A 335 -0.53 3.13 12.91
N ARG A 336 -0.33 4.15 12.08
CA ARG A 336 -1.02 4.29 10.79
C ARG A 336 -0.74 3.12 9.85
N LYS A 337 0.51 2.62 9.88
CA LYS A 337 0.96 1.42 9.15
C LYS A 337 0.02 0.24 9.35
N TRP A 338 -0.38 -0.07 10.58
CA TRP A 338 -1.26 -1.21 10.86
C TRP A 338 -2.75 -0.88 10.79
N LYS A 339 -3.14 0.35 11.15
CA LYS A 339 -4.54 0.79 11.18
C LYS A 339 -5.12 1.08 9.80
N GLU A 340 -4.34 1.67 8.91
CA GLU A 340 -4.82 2.11 7.59
C GLU A 340 -4.14 1.36 6.45
N LEU A 341 -2.86 0.99 6.63
CA LEU A 341 -2.06 0.37 5.58
C LEU A 341 -1.86 -1.14 5.80
N TYR A 342 -2.57 -1.73 6.77
CA TYR A 342 -2.63 -3.17 7.01
C TYR A 342 -1.26 -3.85 7.13
N GLY A 343 -0.26 -3.13 7.66
CA GLY A 343 1.11 -3.62 7.82
C GLY A 343 1.93 -3.59 6.54
N MET A 344 1.61 -2.73 5.57
CA MET A 344 2.40 -2.55 4.35
C MET A 344 3.87 -2.28 4.67
N HIS A 345 4.76 -3.02 4.00
CA HIS A 345 6.20 -2.94 4.22
C HIS A 345 6.76 -1.62 3.67
N PHE A 346 7.62 -0.94 4.45
CA PHE A 346 8.18 0.36 4.07
C PHE A 346 8.95 0.31 2.75
N ARG A 347 9.81 -0.70 2.60
CA ARG A 347 10.63 -0.85 1.39
C ARG A 347 9.75 -1.02 0.14
N TRP A 348 8.65 -1.76 0.28
CA TRP A 348 7.75 -2.06 -0.82
C TRP A 348 7.08 -0.79 -1.36
N VAL A 349 6.56 0.07 -0.46
CA VAL A 349 5.94 1.35 -0.87
C VAL A 349 6.96 2.33 -1.43
N LEU A 350 8.20 2.29 -0.94
CA LEU A 350 9.28 3.14 -1.43
C LEU A 350 9.68 2.76 -2.85
N GLU A 351 9.90 1.47 -3.12
CA GLU A 351 10.21 0.94 -4.45
C GLU A 351 9.12 1.32 -5.45
N GLU A 352 7.85 1.14 -5.07
CA GLU A 352 6.72 1.57 -5.89
C GLU A 352 6.70 3.09 -6.14
N ALA A 353 6.97 3.91 -5.11
CA ALA A 353 6.97 5.37 -5.25
C ALA A 353 8.13 5.87 -6.12
N LEU A 354 9.30 5.21 -6.05
CA LEU A 354 10.44 5.45 -6.93
C LEU A 354 10.08 5.13 -8.38
N GLY A 355 9.47 3.97 -8.63
CA GLY A 355 9.09 3.53 -9.97
C GLY A 355 8.02 4.41 -10.59
N ALA A 356 7.12 4.91 -9.75
CA ALA A 356 6.12 5.87 -10.15
C ALA A 356 6.68 7.27 -10.36
N GLY A 357 7.95 7.55 -10.05
CA GLY A 357 8.52 8.90 -10.18
C GLY A 357 7.94 9.92 -9.21
N LEU A 358 7.44 9.48 -8.05
CA LEU A 358 6.92 10.37 -7.00
C LEU A 358 8.02 10.84 -6.04
N VAL A 359 9.09 10.07 -5.95
CA VAL A 359 10.25 10.33 -5.13
C VAL A 359 11.49 9.92 -5.91
N GLU A 360 12.62 10.50 -5.56
CA GLU A 360 13.93 10.06 -6.05
C GLU A 360 14.83 9.70 -4.87
N MET A 361 15.84 8.89 -5.15
CA MET A 361 16.81 8.43 -4.17
C MET A 361 18.22 8.81 -4.62
N PHE A 362 19.00 9.38 -3.70
CA PHE A 362 20.32 9.91 -3.97
C PHE A 362 21.32 9.50 -2.88
N GLU A 363 22.60 9.61 -3.18
CA GLU A 363 23.68 9.24 -2.27
C GLU A 363 24.11 10.46 -1.44
N THR A 364 24.18 10.29 -0.11
CA THR A 364 24.61 11.37 0.81
C THR A 364 26.07 11.25 1.26
N GLY A 365 26.69 10.09 1.07
CA GLY A 365 28.08 9.80 1.46
C GLY A 365 28.34 9.68 2.97
N SER A 366 27.36 9.96 3.84
CA SER A 366 27.54 9.99 5.30
C SER A 366 26.45 9.25 6.09
N VAL A 367 25.19 9.45 5.73
CA VAL A 367 24.02 8.91 6.46
C VAL A 367 23.26 7.82 5.69
N GLY A 368 23.89 7.31 4.63
CA GLY A 368 23.28 6.36 3.69
C GLY A 368 22.43 7.06 2.62
N PRO A 369 21.55 6.32 1.92
CA PRO A 369 20.71 6.88 0.86
C PRO A 369 19.75 7.95 1.40
N GLY A 370 19.68 9.09 0.71
CA GLY A 370 18.67 10.13 0.89
C GLY A 370 17.48 9.89 -0.03
N ILE A 371 16.29 10.32 0.40
CA ILE A 371 15.07 10.30 -0.40
C ILE A 371 14.48 11.70 -0.42
N ARG A 372 14.02 12.18 -1.58
CA ARG A 372 13.26 13.43 -1.69
C ARG A 372 12.02 13.28 -2.56
N CYS A 373 11.07 14.20 -2.39
CA CYS A 373 9.91 14.30 -3.28
C CYS A 373 10.31 14.95 -4.62
N LEU A 374 9.64 14.53 -5.69
CA LEU A 374 9.73 15.15 -7.02
C LEU A 374 8.60 16.14 -7.30
#